data_AF-A0A348N2K1-F1
#
_entry.id   AF-A0A348N2K1-F1
#
_cell.length_a   1.000
_cell.length_b   1.000
_cell.length_c   1.000
_cell.angle_alpha   90.00
_cell.angle_beta   90.00
_cell.angle_gamma   90.00
#
_symmetry.space_group_name_H-M   'P 1'
#
loop_
_entity.id
_entity.type
_entity.pdbx_description
1 polymer ?
#
loop_
_entity_poly.entity_id
_entity_poly.type
_entity_poly.pdbx_seq_one_letter_code
_entity_poly.pdbx_strand_id
1 'polypeptide(L)'
;LLTKKTLLEKMMSAHLTLPAPVWQRLNIAWILFFILSGILNIYVAYQFDEATWVNFKLFGLLGLTVAFIVAQSVYVGRYMKAPTEDNDPNNEI
;
A
#
# COMPACT_ATOMS: atom_id res chain seq x y z
N LEU A 1 -1.89 -24.84 6.46
CA LEU A 1 -2.64 -23.85 7.30
C LEU A 1 -1.95 -22.47 7.37
N LEU A 2 -1.21 -22.06 6.33
CA LEU A 2 -0.70 -20.70 6.18
C LEU A 2 -1.24 -20.22 4.83
N THR A 3 -2.31 -19.44 4.84
CA THR A 3 -2.99 -19.02 3.62
C THR A 3 -2.00 -18.22 2.77
N LYS A 4 -1.69 -18.71 1.55
CA LYS A 4 -0.78 -18.08 0.58
C LYS A 4 -1.19 -16.68 0.10
N LYS A 5 -2.31 -16.16 0.63
CA LYS A 5 -2.89 -14.87 0.27
C LYS A 5 -2.62 -13.88 1.38
N THR A 6 -2.10 -12.71 1.01
CA THR A 6 -1.76 -11.67 1.98
C THR A 6 -3.02 -11.02 2.60
N LEU A 7 -2.91 -10.32 3.73
CA LEU A 7 -4.06 -9.68 4.41
C LEU A 7 -4.80 -8.69 3.49
N LEU A 8 -4.05 -7.83 2.80
CA LEU A 8 -4.58 -6.90 1.80
C LEU A 8 -5.27 -7.62 0.64
N GLU A 9 -4.68 -8.73 0.16
CA GLU A 9 -5.28 -9.55 -0.89
C GLU A 9 -6.63 -10.12 -0.44
N LYS A 10 -6.78 -10.60 0.80
CA LYS A 10 -8.07 -11.08 1.29
C LYS A 10 -9.15 -10.00 1.33
N MET A 11 -8.80 -8.77 1.69
CA MET A 11 -9.78 -7.67 1.79
C MET A 11 -10.17 -7.10 0.43
N MET A 12 -9.23 -7.04 -0.52
CA MET A 12 -9.42 -6.33 -1.79
C MET A 12 -9.55 -7.23 -3.02
N SER A 13 -9.21 -8.53 -2.94
CA SER A 13 -9.31 -9.48 -4.08
C SER A 13 -10.73 -9.69 -4.60
N ALA A 14 -11.76 -9.35 -3.83
CA ALA A 14 -13.15 -9.38 -4.28
C ALA A 14 -13.47 -8.29 -5.32
N HIS A 15 -12.69 -7.19 -5.35
CA HIS A 15 -12.94 -6.04 -6.22
C HIS A 15 -11.79 -5.77 -7.21
N LEU A 16 -10.59 -6.32 -6.98
CA LEU A 16 -9.41 -6.10 -7.80
C LEU A 16 -8.60 -7.39 -8.00
N THR A 17 -8.43 -7.80 -9.26
CA THR A 17 -7.57 -8.91 -9.67
C THR A 17 -6.15 -8.41 -9.97
N LEU A 18 -5.31 -8.38 -8.92
CA LEU A 18 -3.89 -8.05 -9.06
C LEU A 18 -3.01 -9.31 -9.05
N PRO A 19 -1.89 -9.32 -9.80
CA PRO A 19 -0.93 -10.42 -9.75
C PRO A 19 -0.39 -10.65 -8.33
N ALA A 20 -0.25 -11.91 -7.92
CA ALA A 20 0.33 -12.32 -6.63
C ALA A 20 1.61 -11.55 -6.20
N PRO A 21 2.61 -11.29 -7.07
CA PRO A 21 3.80 -10.53 -6.67
C PRO A 21 3.51 -9.06 -6.31
N VAL A 22 2.44 -8.46 -6.85
CA VAL A 22 2.05 -7.08 -6.50
C VAL A 22 1.52 -7.03 -5.07
N TRP A 23 0.71 -8.01 -4.66
CA TRP A 23 0.22 -8.11 -3.29
C TRP A 23 1.36 -8.18 -2.27
N GLN A 24 2.39 -8.99 -2.53
CA GLN A 24 3.56 -9.08 -1.64
C GLN A 24 4.28 -7.72 -1.51
N ARG A 25 4.47 -7.00 -2.62
CA ARG A 25 5.08 -5.66 -2.61
C ARG A 25 4.26 -4.66 -1.82
N LEU A 26 2.92 -4.71 -1.92
CA LEU A 26 2.04 -3.85 -1.12
C LEU A 26 2.20 -4.13 0.38
N ASN A 27 2.28 -5.39 0.79
CA ASN A 27 2.48 -5.70 2.21
C ASN A 27 3.84 -5.22 2.71
N ILE A 28 4.90 -5.37 1.91
CA ILE A 28 6.22 -4.83 2.24
C ILE A 28 6.17 -3.30 2.36
N ALA A 29 5.46 -2.61 1.46
CA ALA A 29 5.28 -1.16 1.53
C ALA A 29 4.57 -0.73 2.83
N TRP A 30 3.54 -1.47 3.26
CA TRP A 30 2.86 -1.24 4.54
C TRP A 30 3.77 -1.48 5.75
N ILE A 31 4.57 -2.56 5.74
CA ILE A 31 5.55 -2.82 6.80
C ILE A 31 6.55 -1.67 6.89
N LEU A 32 7.12 -1.26 5.76
CA LEU A 32 8.06 -0.13 5.69
C LEU A 32 7.41 1.18 6.17
N PHE A 33 6.16 1.44 5.78
CA PHE A 33 5.42 2.63 6.21
C PHE A 33 5.27 2.67 7.74
N PHE A 34 4.87 1.57 8.38
CA PHE A 34 4.73 1.53 9.83
C PHE A 34 6.07 1.67 10.56
N ILE A 35 7.13 1.04 10.05
CA ILE A 35 8.48 1.19 10.61
C ILE A 35 8.93 2.66 10.51
N LEU A 36 8.81 3.26 9.33
CA LEU A 36 9.20 4.65 9.09
C LEU A 36 8.39 5.62 9.97
N SER A 37 7.07 5.40 10.05
CA SER A 37 6.17 6.17 10.91
C SER A 37 6.53 6.03 12.40
N GLY A 38 6.93 4.83 12.84
CA GLY A 38 7.37 4.58 14.21
C GLY A 38 8.68 5.31 14.53
N ILE A 39 9.66 5.23 13.63
CA ILE A 39 10.94 5.95 13.77
C ILE A 39 10.68 7.47 13.82
N LEU A 40 9.86 7.98 12.91
CA LEU A 40 9.53 9.40 12.86
C LEU A 40 8.77 9.85 14.11
N ASN A 41 7.88 9.00 14.64
CA ASN A 41 7.17 9.28 15.89
C ASN A 41 8.12 9.40 17.09
N ILE A 42 9.06 8.47 17.23
CA ILE A 42 10.09 8.49 18.27
C ILE A 42 10.96 9.75 18.09
N TYR A 43 11.43 10.01 16.88
CA TYR A 43 12.25 11.19 16.59
C TYR A 43 11.55 12.49 16.99
N VAL A 44 10.27 12.65 16.62
CA VAL A 44 9.50 13.84 16.97
C VAL A 44 9.26 13.94 18.48
N ALA A 45 9.04 12.81 19.16
CA ALA A 45 8.81 12.79 20.60
C ALA A 45 10.03 13.24 21.42
N TYR A 46 11.25 12.95 20.96
CA TYR A 46 12.48 13.31 21.68
C TYR A 46 13.05 14.67 21.29
N GLN A 47 12.79 15.15 20.07
CA GLN A 47 13.42 16.38 19.56
C GLN A 47 12.53 17.63 19.63
N PHE A 48 11.23 17.49 19.86
CA PHE A 48 10.29 18.62 19.86
C PHE A 48 9.43 18.66 21.11
N ASP A 49 8.90 19.85 21.40
CA ASP A 49 8.00 20.08 22.52
C ASP A 49 6.66 19.32 22.39
N GLU A 50 5.97 19.13 23.51
CA GLU A 50 4.71 18.38 23.59
C GLU A 50 3.65 18.89 22.60
N ALA A 51 3.56 20.21 22.41
CA ALA A 51 2.64 20.81 21.45
C ALA A 51 2.92 20.34 20.00
N THR A 52 4.19 20.23 19.62
CA THR A 52 4.58 19.72 18.30
C THR A 52 4.33 18.22 18.19
N TRP A 53 4.62 17.47 19.26
CA TRP A 53 4.39 16.02 19.31
C TRP A 53 2.92 15.64 19.18
N VAL A 54 2.02 16.36 19.87
CA VAL A 54 0.57 16.17 19.78
C VAL A 54 0.09 16.52 18.37
N ASN A 55 0.49 17.67 17.81
CA ASN A 55 0.15 18.05 16.44
C ASN A 55 0.67 17.07 15.40
N PHE A 56 1.88 16.51 15.59
CA PHE A 56 2.42 15.48 14.71
C PHE A 56 1.58 14.20 14.76
N LYS A 57 1.13 13.76 15.94
CA LYS A 57 0.25 12.61 16.06
C LYS A 57 -1.13 12.84 15.43
N LEU A 58 -1.68 14.04 15.58
CA LEU A 58 -2.99 14.40 15.04
C LEU A 58 -2.96 14.64 13.54
N PHE A 59 -2.09 15.52 13.05
CA PHE A 59 -2.06 15.94 11.64
C PHE A 59 -0.92 15.32 10.85
N GLY A 60 0.25 15.13 11.47
CA GLY A 60 1.43 14.56 10.81
C GLY A 60 1.21 13.11 10.39
N LEU A 61 0.74 12.26 11.30
CA LEU A 61 0.43 10.86 10.99
C LEU A 61 -0.69 10.75 9.95
N LEU A 62 -1.75 11.54 10.08
CA LEU A 62 -2.83 11.56 9.09
C LEU A 62 -2.33 12.00 7.71
N GLY A 63 -1.53 13.06 7.63
CA GLY A 63 -0.92 13.51 6.39
C GLY A 63 -0.01 12.44 5.77
N LEU A 64 0.78 11.75 6.58
CA LEU A 64 1.65 10.65 6.15
C LEU A 64 0.82 9.48 5.60
N THR A 65 -0.27 9.10 6.28
CA THR A 65 -1.19 8.05 5.81
C THR A 65 -1.86 8.43 4.49
N VAL A 66 -2.36 9.67 4.36
CA VAL A 66 -2.96 10.14 3.11
C VAL A 66 -1.94 10.11 1.97
N ALA A 67 -0.74 10.64 2.18
CA ALA A 67 0.33 10.60 1.19
C ALA A 67 0.70 9.16 0.79
N PHE A 68 0.78 8.25 1.76
CA PHE A 68 1.05 6.84 1.51
C PHE A 68 -0.07 6.17 0.72
N ILE A 69 -1.33 6.40 1.06
CA ILE A 69 -2.48 5.86 0.31
C ILE A 69 -2.46 6.39 -1.12
N VAL A 70 -2.24 7.69 -1.34
CA VAL A 70 -2.15 8.27 -2.68
C VAL A 70 -1.02 7.63 -3.48
N ALA A 71 0.17 7.52 -2.90
CA ALA A 71 1.31 6.87 -3.54
C ALA A 71 1.03 5.38 -3.84
N GLN A 72 0.40 4.67 -2.91
CA GLN A 72 -0.01 3.28 -3.09
C GLN A 72 -1.05 3.15 -4.20
N SER A 73 -2.07 4.01 -4.24
CA SER A 73 -3.12 4.01 -5.25
C SER A 73 -2.55 4.24 -6.65
N VAL A 74 -1.64 5.20 -6.81
CA VAL A 74 -0.93 5.45 -8.07
C VAL A 74 -0.09 4.23 -8.46
N TYR A 75 0.64 3.64 -7.50
CA TYR A 75 1.43 2.43 -7.73
C TYR A 75 0.56 1.25 -8.17
N VAL A 76 -0.58 1.02 -7.52
CA VAL A 76 -1.51 -0.07 -7.87
C VAL A 76 -2.12 0.18 -9.24
N GLY A 77 -2.56 1.42 -9.52
CA GLY A 77 -3.17 1.80 -10.80
C GLY A 77 -2.26 1.49 -12.00
N ARG A 78 -0.93 1.63 -11.86
CA ARG A 78 0.01 1.28 -12.93
C ARG A 78 0.15 -0.23 -13.19
N TYR A 79 -0.24 -1.07 -12.23
CA TYR A 79 -0.17 -2.53 -12.31
C TYR A 79 -1.50 -3.19 -12.61
N MET A 80 -2.59 -2.41 -12.64
CA MET A 80 -3.84 -2.83 -13.25
C MET A 80 -3.60 -2.88 -14.77
N LYS A 81 -3.04 -3.99 -15.26
CA LYS A 81 -2.96 -4.24 -16.70
C LYS A 81 -4.40 -4.26 -17.23
N ALA A 82 -4.67 -3.43 -18.23
CA ALA A 82 -5.78 -3.69 -19.14
C ALA A 82 -5.63 -5.12 -19.66
N PRO A 83 -6.73 -5.88 -19.87
CA PRO A 83 -6.66 -7.21 -20.41
C PRO A 83 -5.82 -7.16 -21.67
N THR A 84 -4.65 -7.80 -21.66
CA THR A 84 -3.92 -8.03 -22.91
C THR A 84 -4.83 -8.96 -23.69
N GLU A 85 -5.46 -8.44 -24.74
CA GLU A 85 -6.21 -9.21 -25.71
C GLU A 85 -5.38 -10.41 -26.11
N ASP A 86 -5.89 -11.58 -25.73
CA ASP A 86 -5.44 -12.86 -26.22
C ASP A 86 -5.68 -12.84 -27.73
N ASN A 87 -4.62 -12.58 -28.49
CA ASN A 87 -4.65 -12.71 -29.94
C ASN A 87 -4.66 -14.21 -30.21
N ASP A 88 -5.83 -14.84 -30.11
CA ASP A 88 -6.05 -16.22 -30.54
C ASP A 88 -6.16 -16.22 -32.08
N PRO A 89 -5.15 -16.74 -32.81
CA PRO A 89 -5.18 -16.77 -34.26
C PRO A 89 -6.11 -17.85 -34.82
N ASN A 90 -6.83 -18.61 -33.98
CA ASN A 90 -7.59 -19.79 -34.40
C ASN A 90 -9.10 -19.54 -34.60
N ASN A 91 -9.56 -18.28 -34.67
CA ASN A 91 -10.97 -17.96 -34.95
C ASN A 91 -11.26 -17.62 -36.43
N GLU A 92 -10.36 -17.96 -37.35
CA GLU A 92 -10.65 -17.97 -38.78
C GLU A 92 -10.64 -19.43 -39.27
N ILE A 93 -11.80 -20.08 -39.15
CA ILE A 93 -12.16 -21.31 -39.89
C ILE A 93 -12.82 -20.89 -41.20
#